data_AF-A0A1Y3B1E5-F1
#
_entry.id   AF-A0A1Y3B1E5-F1
#
_cell.length_a   1.000
_cell.length_b   1.000
_cell.length_c   1.000
_cell.angle_alpha   90.00
_cell.angle_beta   90.00
_cell.angle_gamma   90.00
#
_symmetry.space_group_name_H-M   'P 1'
#
loop_
_entity.id
_entity.type
_entity.pdbx_description
1 polymer ?
#
loop_
_entity_poly.entity_id
_entity_poly.type
_entity_poly.pdbx_seq_one_letter_code
_entity_poly.pdbx_strand_id
1 'polypeptide(L)'
;MSLVRKMDTTSSSSGNRQQRNRKPKKEQQLLRPGPGILERAQKSEHTLFGLKVVRETMTKILTQSKQEQIRKNPRTLEKYRILLSEPFNQMSIILDHLGLTGAFGITKEHLELFQKLPVRCFINVTYELPLFQPADCESYRVPVADDKDEDLSRYFDDVTDKIEQIHHRNHATIVHCMAGVSRSASFVIAYLIRYQRMTMKEAFEHTKRSRS
;
A
#
# COMPACT_ATOMS: atom_id res chain seq x y z
N MET A 1 -15.27 2.15 15.89
CA MET A 1 -16.13 3.08 15.15
C MET A 1 -15.38 4.19 14.42
N SER A 2 -14.13 4.56 14.78
CA SER A 2 -13.42 5.66 14.07
C SER A 2 -12.73 5.25 12.76
N LEU A 3 -12.26 4.00 12.59
CA LEU A 3 -11.58 3.57 11.36
C LEU A 3 -12.53 3.58 10.14
N VAL A 4 -13.69 2.92 10.26
CA VAL A 4 -14.70 2.83 9.19
C VAL A 4 -15.36 4.18 8.90
N ARG A 5 -15.71 4.97 9.93
CA ARG A 5 -16.33 6.30 9.74
C ARG A 5 -15.42 7.31 9.05
N LYS A 6 -14.10 7.15 9.17
CA LYS A 6 -13.11 8.04 8.53
C LYS A 6 -12.87 7.71 7.05
N MET A 7 -13.41 6.61 6.53
CA MET A 7 -13.20 6.16 5.15
C MET A 7 -14.30 6.62 4.16
N ASP A 8 -15.39 7.24 4.62
CA ASP A 8 -16.60 7.45 3.80
C ASP A 8 -16.82 8.89 3.25
N THR A 9 -15.84 9.79 3.34
CA THR A 9 -16.00 11.14 2.76
C THR A 9 -15.38 11.24 1.36
N THR A 10 -16.21 11.13 0.31
CA THR A 10 -16.26 11.98 -0.91
C THR A 10 -16.75 11.20 -2.16
N SER A 11 -17.79 11.73 -2.83
CA SER A 11 -18.12 11.38 -4.23
C SER A 11 -18.86 12.54 -4.93
N SER A 12 -18.74 12.56 -6.27
CA SER A 12 -19.29 13.49 -7.29
C SER A 12 -18.46 14.78 -7.52
N SER A 13 -18.17 15.25 -8.73
CA SER A 13 -18.76 15.03 -10.07
C SER A 13 -17.77 15.35 -11.21
N SER A 14 -18.17 14.96 -12.43
CA SER A 14 -17.45 14.83 -13.70
C SER A 14 -17.52 16.05 -14.63
N GLY A 15 -16.58 16.17 -15.58
CA GLY A 15 -16.68 17.10 -16.72
C GLY A 15 -15.43 17.18 -17.61
N ASN A 16 -15.55 16.66 -18.84
CA ASN A 16 -14.54 16.53 -19.93
C ASN A 16 -14.03 17.86 -20.53
N ARG A 17 -12.81 17.88 -21.15
CA ARG A 17 -12.55 17.73 -22.61
C ARG A 17 -11.11 18.13 -23.04
N GLN A 18 -10.45 17.21 -23.76
CA GLN A 18 -9.45 17.30 -24.86
C GLN A 18 -8.53 18.53 -25.04
N GLN A 19 -7.20 18.31 -25.18
CA GLN A 19 -6.47 18.44 -26.47
C GLN A 19 -4.93 18.18 -26.40
N ARG A 20 -4.47 17.47 -27.44
CA ARG A 20 -3.24 17.63 -28.26
C ARG A 20 -1.85 17.15 -27.78
N ASN A 21 -1.33 16.24 -28.60
CA ASN A 21 0.03 15.73 -28.76
C ASN A 21 1.15 16.77 -28.55
N ARG A 22 1.90 16.61 -27.45
CA ARG A 22 3.33 16.92 -27.34
C ARG A 22 3.95 15.87 -26.41
N LYS A 23 5.07 15.25 -26.81
CA LYS A 23 5.86 14.38 -25.91
C LYS A 23 6.11 15.15 -24.60
N PRO A 24 5.69 14.64 -23.43
CA PRO A 24 5.66 15.45 -22.22
C PRO A 24 7.08 15.69 -21.69
N LYS A 25 7.37 16.93 -21.29
CA LYS A 25 8.58 17.40 -20.56
C LYS A 25 8.93 16.59 -19.29
N LYS A 26 8.14 15.56 -18.93
CA LYS A 26 8.26 14.75 -17.71
C LYS A 26 9.45 13.78 -17.74
N GLU A 27 9.87 13.29 -18.91
CA GLU A 27 11.05 12.40 -18.99
C GLU A 27 12.36 13.11 -18.60
N GLN A 28 12.47 14.41 -18.89
CA GLN A 28 13.63 15.22 -18.49
C GLN A 28 13.61 15.62 -16.99
N GLN A 29 12.55 15.31 -16.24
CA GLN A 29 12.51 15.52 -14.78
C GLN A 29 13.09 14.34 -13.99
N LEU A 30 13.29 13.17 -14.61
CA LEU A 30 13.87 11.98 -13.97
C LEU A 30 15.38 12.10 -13.71
N LEU A 31 16.07 13.05 -14.35
CA LEU A 31 17.52 13.25 -14.26
C LEU A 31 17.93 14.43 -13.36
N ARG A 32 17.00 15.04 -12.60
CA ARG A 32 17.34 16.18 -11.74
C ARG A 32 17.77 15.70 -10.35
N PRO A 33 18.88 16.23 -9.78
CA PRO A 33 19.17 16.04 -8.36
C PRO A 33 18.01 16.64 -7.54
N GLY A 34 17.42 15.82 -6.68
CA GLY A 34 16.24 16.14 -5.88
C GLY A 34 15.65 14.88 -5.24
N PRO A 35 14.69 15.03 -4.32
CA PRO A 35 14.06 13.89 -3.64
C PRO A 35 13.38 12.95 -4.63
N GLY A 36 13.46 11.63 -4.39
CA GLY A 36 12.88 10.59 -5.24
C GLY A 36 11.37 10.77 -5.48
N ILE A 37 10.80 10.05 -6.46
CA ILE A 37 9.35 10.13 -6.71
C ILE A 37 8.54 9.72 -5.48
N LEU A 38 9.01 8.74 -4.70
CA LEU A 38 8.34 8.31 -3.47
C LEU A 38 8.33 9.43 -2.43
N GLU A 39 9.45 10.12 -2.23
CA GLU A 39 9.53 11.25 -1.29
C GLU A 39 8.64 12.42 -1.72
N ARG A 40 8.60 12.73 -3.01
CA ARG A 40 7.68 13.74 -3.56
C ARG A 40 6.22 13.35 -3.34
N ALA A 41 5.89 12.05 -3.48
CA ALA A 41 4.53 11.54 -3.29
C ALA A 41 3.99 11.81 -1.88
N GLN A 42 4.85 11.84 -0.87
CA GLN A 42 4.44 12.10 0.52
C GLN A 42 3.82 13.49 0.70
N LYS A 43 4.23 14.46 -0.14
CA LYS A 43 3.72 15.82 -0.12
C LYS A 43 2.56 16.05 -1.09
N SER A 44 2.21 15.09 -1.95
CA SER A 44 1.18 15.27 -2.98
C SER A 44 -0.23 15.36 -2.41
N GLU A 45 -0.97 16.40 -2.78
CA GLU A 45 -2.39 16.57 -2.40
C GLU A 45 -3.34 15.77 -3.28
N HIS A 46 -2.90 15.42 -4.49
CA HIS A 46 -3.72 14.72 -5.47
C HIS A 46 -2.92 13.58 -6.10
N THR A 47 -3.63 12.56 -6.59
CA THR A 47 -3.07 11.58 -7.52
C THR A 47 -2.80 12.25 -8.87
N LEU A 48 -2.13 11.53 -9.77
CA LEU A 48 -1.88 11.99 -11.13
C LEU A 48 -3.17 12.17 -11.95
N PHE A 49 -4.24 11.48 -11.55
CA PHE A 49 -5.58 11.59 -12.11
C PHE A 49 -6.45 12.64 -11.41
N GLY A 50 -5.89 13.43 -10.49
CA GLY A 50 -6.59 14.51 -9.80
C GLY A 50 -7.47 14.05 -8.64
N LEU A 51 -7.35 12.80 -8.18
CA LEU A 51 -8.09 12.31 -7.02
C LEU A 51 -7.45 12.87 -5.75
N LYS A 52 -8.25 13.42 -4.84
CA LYS A 52 -7.76 13.99 -3.58
C LYS A 52 -7.20 12.90 -2.67
N VAL A 53 -5.96 13.08 -2.21
CA VAL A 53 -5.28 12.15 -1.30
C VAL A 53 -5.78 12.36 0.13
N VAL A 54 -6.18 11.27 0.79
CA VAL A 54 -6.53 11.23 2.21
C VAL A 54 -5.28 11.48 3.06
N ARG A 55 -5.35 12.50 3.92
CA ARG A 55 -4.22 13.01 4.72
C ARG A 55 -4.26 12.56 6.17
N GLU A 56 -5.36 11.95 6.56
CA GLU A 56 -5.59 11.39 7.87
C GLU A 56 -4.51 10.37 8.19
N THR A 57 -4.01 10.43 9.42
CA THR A 57 -3.03 9.51 9.94
C THR A 57 -3.62 8.69 11.08
N MET A 58 -3.08 7.50 11.26
CA MET A 58 -3.51 6.57 12.30
C MET A 58 -2.31 5.98 13.02
N THR A 59 -2.19 6.31 14.31
CA THR A 59 -1.08 5.85 15.14
C THR A 59 -1.36 4.50 15.81
N LYS A 60 -2.64 4.15 15.97
CA LYS A 60 -3.06 2.92 16.65
C LYS A 60 -3.36 1.82 15.64
N ILE A 61 -2.59 0.74 15.71
CA ILE A 61 -2.87 -0.53 15.04
C ILE A 61 -3.98 -1.27 15.80
N LEU A 62 -4.92 -1.86 15.05
CA LEU A 62 -6.01 -2.64 15.62
C LEU A 62 -5.53 -3.99 16.16
N THR A 63 -6.25 -4.55 17.12
CA THR A 63 -6.16 -5.98 17.45
C THR A 63 -7.11 -6.78 16.58
N GLN A 64 -6.86 -8.07 16.37
CA GLN A 64 -7.78 -8.98 15.68
C GLN A 64 -9.14 -9.01 16.38
N SER A 65 -9.18 -9.04 17.72
CA SER A 65 -10.43 -8.92 18.48
C SER A 65 -11.20 -7.64 18.15
N LYS A 66 -10.50 -6.50 17.98
CA LYS A 66 -11.16 -5.24 17.62
C LYS A 66 -11.63 -5.23 16.16
N GLN A 67 -10.84 -5.79 15.26
CA GLN A 67 -11.20 -6.00 13.86
C GLN A 67 -12.50 -6.82 13.77
N GLU A 68 -12.57 -7.93 14.51
CA GLU A 68 -13.73 -8.82 14.54
C GLU A 68 -14.97 -8.15 15.14
N GLN A 69 -14.81 -7.34 16.19
CA GLN A 69 -15.91 -6.51 16.73
C GLN A 69 -16.44 -5.52 15.69
N ILE A 70 -15.57 -4.94 14.85
CA ILE A 70 -15.99 -4.06 13.77
C ILE A 70 -16.73 -4.86 12.71
N ARG A 71 -16.21 -6.03 12.31
CA ARG A 71 -16.85 -6.91 11.33
C ARG A 71 -18.25 -7.33 11.76
N LYS A 72 -18.43 -7.74 13.02
CA LYS A 72 -19.72 -8.16 13.59
C LYS A 72 -20.72 -7.02 13.85
N ASN A 73 -20.26 -5.76 13.86
CA ASN A 73 -21.14 -4.63 14.13
C ASN A 73 -22.19 -4.47 13.01
N PRO A 74 -23.50 -4.44 13.31
CA PRO A 74 -24.56 -4.27 12.30
C PRO A 74 -24.48 -2.95 11.52
N ARG A 75 -23.80 -1.93 12.06
CA ARG A 75 -23.60 -0.63 11.40
C ARG A 75 -22.41 -0.60 10.44
N THR A 76 -21.62 -1.67 10.36
CA THR A 76 -20.50 -1.75 9.42
C THR A 76 -21.04 -2.03 8.03
N LEU A 77 -20.73 -1.15 7.07
CA LEU A 77 -21.16 -1.30 5.68
C LEU A 77 -20.64 -2.61 5.09
N GLU A 78 -21.44 -3.24 4.23
CA GLU A 78 -21.14 -4.55 3.64
C GLU A 78 -19.80 -4.58 2.91
N LYS A 79 -19.46 -3.52 2.16
CA LYS A 79 -18.16 -3.38 1.49
C LYS A 79 -16.97 -3.55 2.46
N TYR A 80 -17.08 -3.05 3.69
CA TYR A 80 -16.04 -3.21 4.70
C TYR A 80 -16.10 -4.56 5.37
N ARG A 81 -17.29 -5.17 5.52
CA ARG A 81 -17.42 -6.54 6.06
C ARG A 81 -16.69 -7.56 5.19
N ILE A 82 -16.77 -7.40 3.87
CA ILE A 82 -16.01 -8.21 2.90
C ILE A 82 -14.51 -8.02 3.15
N LEU A 83 -14.02 -6.78 3.18
CA LEU A 83 -12.58 -6.50 3.39
C LEU A 83 -12.06 -6.88 4.79
N LEU A 84 -12.95 -6.95 5.78
CA LEU A 84 -12.68 -7.42 7.14
C LEU A 84 -12.73 -8.94 7.27
N SER A 85 -13.06 -9.67 6.20
CA SER A 85 -13.14 -11.14 6.18
C SER A 85 -11.99 -11.72 5.36
N GLU A 86 -11.74 -13.01 5.54
CA GLU A 86 -10.76 -13.73 4.74
C GLU A 86 -11.20 -13.78 3.27
N PRO A 87 -10.24 -13.72 2.32
CA PRO A 87 -8.78 -13.64 2.52
C PRO A 87 -8.24 -12.20 2.67
N PHE A 88 -9.11 -11.18 2.64
CA PHE A 88 -8.68 -9.77 2.54
C PHE A 88 -8.07 -9.21 3.82
N ASN A 89 -8.45 -9.75 4.98
CA ASN A 89 -7.92 -9.38 6.28
C ASN A 89 -6.69 -10.20 6.71
N GLN A 90 -6.18 -11.12 5.88
CA GLN A 90 -5.02 -11.96 6.22
C GLN A 90 -3.69 -11.24 5.97
N MET A 91 -2.66 -11.64 6.72
CA MET A 91 -1.26 -11.24 6.50
C MET A 91 -0.51 -12.35 5.77
N SER A 92 0.03 -12.03 4.59
CA SER A 92 0.88 -12.95 3.84
C SER A 92 2.35 -12.60 4.07
N ILE A 93 3.09 -13.51 4.69
CA ILE A 93 4.55 -13.40 4.82
C ILE A 93 5.16 -13.86 3.50
N ILE A 94 5.70 -12.92 2.73
CA ILE A 94 6.31 -13.19 1.43
C ILE A 94 7.77 -13.61 1.63
N LEU A 95 8.45 -12.91 2.54
CA LEU A 95 9.81 -13.16 3.02
C LEU A 95 9.85 -12.79 4.51
N ASP A 96 10.89 -13.21 5.24
CA ASP A 96 11.08 -12.91 6.67
C ASP A 96 11.08 -11.39 6.98
N HIS A 97 11.30 -10.54 5.96
CA HIS A 97 11.29 -9.07 6.06
C HIS A 97 10.21 -8.38 5.21
N LEU A 98 9.32 -9.12 4.54
CA LEU A 98 8.33 -8.52 3.62
C LEU A 98 6.95 -9.15 3.78
N GLY A 99 5.98 -8.32 4.18
CA GLY A 99 4.56 -8.67 4.29
C GLY A 99 3.68 -8.04 3.22
N LEU A 100 2.61 -8.75 2.86
CA LEU A 100 1.57 -8.31 1.95
C LEU A 100 0.18 -8.50 2.56
N THR A 101 -0.62 -7.44 2.61
CA THR A 101 -1.97 -7.52 3.19
C THR A 101 -2.94 -6.47 2.61
N GLY A 102 -4.23 -6.65 2.88
CA GLY A 102 -5.24 -5.60 2.74
C GLY A 102 -5.25 -4.65 3.93
N ALA A 103 -5.97 -3.55 3.83
CA ALA A 103 -5.99 -2.47 4.83
C ALA A 103 -6.35 -2.96 6.24
N PHE A 104 -7.27 -3.94 6.30
CA PHE A 104 -7.75 -4.48 7.56
C PHE A 104 -6.88 -5.60 8.11
N GLY A 105 -5.99 -6.19 7.32
CA GLY A 105 -5.08 -7.22 7.82
C GLY A 105 -3.88 -6.68 8.60
N ILE A 106 -3.75 -5.35 8.73
CA ILE A 106 -2.78 -4.74 9.65
C ILE A 106 -3.34 -4.80 11.08
N THR A 107 -3.02 -5.86 11.80
CA THR A 107 -3.32 -6.02 13.23
C THR A 107 -2.06 -6.30 14.04
N LYS A 108 -2.10 -6.05 15.36
CA LYS A 108 -0.95 -6.30 16.24
C LYS A 108 -0.46 -7.75 16.14
N GLU A 109 -1.40 -8.69 16.19
CA GLU A 109 -1.14 -10.12 16.13
C GLU A 109 -0.52 -10.53 14.78
N HIS A 110 -0.87 -9.87 13.68
CA HIS A 110 -0.23 -10.13 12.39
C HIS A 110 1.19 -9.56 12.30
N LEU A 111 1.48 -8.44 12.98
CA LEU A 111 2.84 -7.91 13.03
C LEU A 111 3.76 -8.82 13.85
N GLU A 112 3.23 -9.51 14.86
CA GLU A 112 3.96 -10.49 15.68
C GLU A 112 4.38 -11.75 14.90
N LEU A 113 3.82 -11.99 13.71
CA LEU A 113 4.26 -13.06 12.81
C LEU A 113 5.71 -12.86 12.31
N PHE A 114 6.20 -11.62 12.30
CA PHE A 114 7.58 -11.28 11.91
C PHE A 114 8.55 -11.49 13.08
N GLN A 115 8.70 -12.75 13.51
CA GLN A 115 9.45 -13.10 14.72
C GLN A 115 10.93 -12.70 14.68
N LYS A 116 11.57 -12.73 13.50
CA LYS A 116 13.01 -12.47 13.34
C LYS A 116 13.35 -11.00 13.18
N LEU A 117 12.46 -10.22 12.55
CA LEU A 117 12.73 -8.84 12.16
C LEU A 117 11.53 -7.97 12.54
N PRO A 118 11.70 -6.96 13.42
CA PRO A 118 10.60 -6.10 13.79
C PRO A 118 10.11 -5.32 12.57
N VAL A 119 8.78 -5.22 12.42
CA VAL A 119 8.17 -4.36 11.41
C VAL A 119 8.45 -2.90 11.76
N ARG A 120 9.13 -2.19 10.86
CA ARG A 120 9.47 -0.77 11.01
C ARG A 120 9.10 0.08 9.81
N CYS A 121 8.46 -0.50 8.78
CA CYS A 121 8.00 0.23 7.62
C CYS A 121 6.61 -0.20 7.15
N PHE A 122 5.78 0.78 6.81
CA PHE A 122 4.48 0.58 6.18
C PHE A 122 4.44 1.34 4.85
N ILE A 123 4.13 0.63 3.77
CA ILE A 123 3.94 1.21 2.44
C ILE A 123 2.47 1.08 2.05
N ASN A 124 1.77 2.21 2.10
CA ASN A 124 0.37 2.34 1.73
C ASN A 124 0.23 2.68 0.25
N VAL A 125 -0.18 1.72 -0.56
CA VAL A 125 -0.35 1.87 -2.01
C VAL A 125 -1.78 2.30 -2.35
N THR A 126 -2.26 3.35 -1.71
CA THR A 126 -3.60 3.93 -1.93
C THR A 126 -3.56 5.44 -1.85
N TYR A 127 -4.53 6.10 -2.47
CA TYR A 127 -4.79 7.53 -2.22
C TYR A 127 -5.89 7.72 -1.16
N GLU A 128 -6.75 6.71 -0.97
CA GLU A 128 -8.03 6.81 -0.26
C GLU A 128 -7.98 6.32 1.20
N LEU A 129 -6.96 5.57 1.63
CA LEU A 129 -6.86 5.11 3.01
C LEU A 129 -6.04 6.06 3.87
N PRO A 130 -6.33 6.21 5.17
CA PRO A 130 -5.43 6.88 6.11
C PRO A 130 -4.02 6.27 6.11
N LEU A 131 -3.00 7.08 6.41
CA LEU A 131 -1.64 6.60 6.55
C LEU A 131 -1.43 6.03 7.96
N PHE A 132 -1.10 4.75 8.07
CA PHE A 132 -0.69 4.17 9.35
C PHE A 132 0.67 4.73 9.74
N GLN A 133 0.77 5.42 10.86
CA GLN A 133 2.01 5.98 11.41
C GLN A 133 2.18 5.57 12.87
N PRO A 134 2.42 4.28 13.15
CA PRO A 134 2.78 3.83 14.50
C PRO A 134 4.07 4.51 14.96
N ALA A 135 4.27 4.58 16.28
CA ALA A 135 5.53 5.04 16.84
C ALA A 135 6.70 4.18 16.33
N ASP A 136 7.85 4.81 16.14
CA ASP A 136 9.10 4.17 15.72
C ASP A 136 9.04 3.41 14.38
N CYS A 137 8.09 3.77 13.51
CA CYS A 137 7.93 3.21 12.17
C CYS A 137 7.99 4.32 11.11
N GLU A 138 8.58 4.00 9.97
CA GLU A 138 8.49 4.80 8.77
C GLU A 138 7.23 4.44 7.99
N SER A 139 6.55 5.45 7.44
CA SER A 139 5.32 5.22 6.67
C SER A 139 5.33 6.03 5.40
N TYR A 140 5.13 5.34 4.28
CA TYR A 140 5.14 5.92 2.96
C TYR A 140 3.81 5.68 2.26
N ARG A 141 3.34 6.68 1.53
CA ARG A 141 2.21 6.58 0.62
C ARG A 141 2.68 6.53 -0.83
N VAL A 142 2.09 5.63 -1.60
CA VAL A 142 2.08 5.66 -3.06
C VAL A 142 0.64 5.99 -3.49
N PRO A 143 0.33 7.26 -3.84
CA PRO A 143 -1.03 7.72 -4.05
C PRO A 143 -1.53 7.36 -5.46
N VAL A 144 -1.98 6.11 -5.61
CA VAL A 144 -2.39 5.52 -6.90
C VAL A 144 -3.79 4.90 -6.79
N ALA A 145 -4.57 5.03 -7.87
CA ALA A 145 -5.88 4.41 -8.00
C ALA A 145 -5.77 2.90 -8.27
N ASP A 146 -6.79 2.14 -7.89
CA ASP A 146 -6.91 0.73 -8.28
C ASP A 146 -7.55 0.63 -9.66
N ASP A 147 -6.81 1.10 -10.67
CA ASP A 147 -7.27 1.15 -12.05
C ASP A 147 -6.22 0.51 -12.96
N LYS A 148 -6.66 -0.19 -14.00
CA LYS A 148 -5.79 -0.83 -14.99
C LYS A 148 -4.95 0.18 -15.79
N ASP A 149 -5.43 1.42 -15.90
CA ASP A 149 -4.79 2.51 -16.63
C ASP A 149 -3.83 3.30 -15.73
N GLU A 150 -3.77 3.00 -14.43
CA GLU A 150 -2.82 3.59 -13.48
C GLU A 150 -1.42 2.97 -13.66
N ASP A 151 -0.44 3.82 -13.99
CA ASP A 151 0.93 3.40 -14.20
C ASP A 151 1.73 3.37 -12.89
N LEU A 152 1.80 2.17 -12.30
CA LEU A 152 2.56 1.88 -11.09
C LEU A 152 4.08 1.87 -11.31
N SER A 153 4.54 1.66 -12.55
CA SER A 153 5.95 1.36 -12.84
C SER A 153 6.90 2.48 -12.44
N ARG A 154 6.42 3.72 -12.52
CA ARG A 154 7.14 4.92 -12.08
C ARG A 154 7.62 4.88 -10.63
N TYR A 155 6.96 4.09 -9.77
CA TYR A 155 7.29 3.98 -8.35
C TYR A 155 8.07 2.71 -8.01
N PHE A 156 8.19 1.75 -8.94
CA PHE A 156 8.78 0.45 -8.62
C PHE A 156 10.19 0.59 -8.08
N ASP A 157 11.03 1.37 -8.72
CA ASP A 157 12.43 1.55 -8.29
C ASP A 157 12.50 2.12 -6.88
N ASP A 158 11.95 3.31 -6.62
CA ASP A 158 12.00 3.93 -5.29
C ASP A 158 11.37 3.07 -4.18
N VAL A 159 10.27 2.39 -4.46
CA VAL A 159 9.57 1.57 -3.45
C VAL A 159 10.35 0.30 -3.16
N THR A 160 10.85 -0.38 -4.19
CA THR A 160 11.64 -1.61 -4.01
C THR A 160 12.98 -1.30 -3.34
N ASP A 161 13.64 -0.20 -3.72
CA ASP A 161 14.84 0.30 -3.05
C ASP A 161 14.56 0.63 -1.58
N LYS A 162 13.40 1.21 -1.26
CA LYS A 162 13.00 1.49 0.12
C LYS A 162 12.81 0.20 0.93
N ILE A 163 12.16 -0.82 0.37
CA ILE A 163 11.99 -2.12 1.01
C ILE A 163 13.38 -2.72 1.31
N GLU A 164 14.30 -2.68 0.36
CA GLU A 164 15.67 -3.20 0.55
C GLU A 164 16.44 -2.41 1.61
N GLN A 165 16.34 -1.08 1.63
CA GLN A 165 16.96 -0.24 2.66
C GLN A 165 16.43 -0.55 4.08
N ILE A 166 15.16 -0.93 4.21
CA ILE A 166 14.59 -1.37 5.50
C ILE A 166 15.14 -2.74 5.87
N HIS A 167 15.23 -3.66 4.90
CA HIS A 167 15.81 -4.98 5.12
C HIS A 167 17.27 -4.90 5.60
N HIS A 168 18.11 -4.09 4.97
CA HIS A 168 19.51 -3.87 5.38
C HIS A 168 19.66 -3.31 6.80
N ARG A 169 18.62 -2.68 7.34
CA ARG A 169 18.56 -2.22 8.73
C ARG A 169 18.02 -3.27 9.70
N ASN A 170 17.92 -4.53 9.27
CA ASN A 170 17.37 -5.65 10.03
C ASN A 170 15.92 -5.40 10.48
N HIS A 171 15.09 -4.90 9.57
CA HIS A 171 13.69 -4.60 9.81
C HIS A 171 12.81 -5.17 8.71
N ALA A 172 11.51 -5.31 9.01
CA ALA A 172 10.50 -5.77 8.06
C ALA A 172 9.62 -4.62 7.55
N THR A 173 9.14 -4.78 6.31
CA THR A 173 8.22 -3.87 5.63
C THR A 173 6.87 -4.54 5.36
N ILE A 174 5.78 -3.83 5.62
CA ILE A 174 4.43 -4.23 5.21
C ILE A 174 4.00 -3.37 4.02
N VAL A 175 3.70 -4.02 2.89
CA VAL A 175 3.10 -3.37 1.73
C VAL A 175 1.61 -3.70 1.70
N HIS A 176 0.76 -2.68 1.67
CA HIS A 176 -0.68 -2.88 1.69
C HIS A 176 -1.40 -1.94 0.72
N CYS A 177 -2.58 -2.37 0.27
CA CYS A 177 -3.56 -1.51 -0.40
C CYS A 177 -4.93 -1.67 0.29
N MET A 178 -6.03 -1.47 -0.44
CA MET A 178 -7.38 -1.73 0.09
C MET A 178 -7.60 -3.21 0.40
N ALA A 179 -7.49 -4.07 -0.61
CA ALA A 179 -7.80 -5.50 -0.52
C ALA A 179 -6.57 -6.42 -0.43
N GLY A 180 -5.37 -5.90 -0.71
CA GLY A 180 -4.14 -6.70 -0.74
C GLY A 180 -4.00 -7.60 -1.98
N VAL A 181 -4.68 -7.28 -3.09
CA VAL A 181 -4.79 -8.15 -4.27
C VAL A 181 -4.05 -7.60 -5.50
N SER A 182 -4.26 -6.32 -5.81
CA SER A 182 -3.79 -5.67 -7.05
C SER A 182 -2.53 -4.83 -6.77
N ARG A 183 -2.72 -3.54 -6.47
CA ARG A 183 -1.66 -2.54 -6.25
C ARG A 183 -0.50 -3.02 -5.38
N SER A 184 -0.76 -3.48 -4.15
CA SER A 184 0.30 -3.90 -3.22
C SER A 184 1.03 -5.16 -3.67
N ALA A 185 0.32 -6.12 -4.30
CA ALA A 185 0.92 -7.33 -4.83
C ALA A 185 1.87 -7.01 -5.99
N SER A 186 1.55 -6.03 -6.84
CA SER A 186 2.43 -5.58 -7.92
C SER A 186 3.78 -5.08 -7.40
N PHE A 187 3.82 -4.30 -6.31
CA PHE A 187 5.07 -3.83 -5.71
C PHE A 187 5.88 -4.96 -5.06
N VAL A 188 5.20 -5.92 -4.42
CA VAL A 188 5.86 -7.12 -3.87
C VAL A 188 6.50 -7.94 -4.98
N ILE A 189 5.79 -8.18 -6.08
CA ILE A 189 6.32 -8.89 -7.24
C ILE A 189 7.51 -8.13 -7.84
N ALA A 190 7.41 -6.81 -7.99
CA ALA A 190 8.51 -5.97 -8.48
C ALA A 190 9.76 -6.09 -7.57
N TYR A 191 9.57 -6.11 -6.24
CA TYR A 191 10.66 -6.31 -5.29
C TYR A 191 11.33 -7.67 -5.46
N LEU A 192 10.55 -8.75 -5.56
CA LEU A 192 11.08 -10.10 -5.76
C LEU A 192 11.88 -10.21 -7.06
N ILE A 193 11.41 -9.59 -8.14
CA ILE A 193 12.15 -9.57 -9.40
C ILE A 193 13.48 -8.84 -9.25
N ARG A 194 13.45 -7.62 -8.69
CA ARG A 194 14.64 -6.75 -8.63
C ARG A 194 15.69 -7.26 -7.64
N TYR A 195 15.27 -7.64 -6.43
CA TYR A 195 16.19 -7.92 -5.31
C TYR A 195 16.35 -9.41 -5.00
N GLN A 196 15.36 -10.25 -5.32
CA GLN A 196 15.48 -11.70 -5.16
C GLN A 196 15.84 -12.42 -6.48
N ARG A 197 16.07 -11.66 -7.56
CA ARG A 197 16.46 -12.16 -8.90
C ARG A 197 15.49 -13.21 -9.47
N MET A 198 14.23 -13.15 -9.05
CA MET A 198 13.19 -14.03 -9.59
C MET A 198 12.76 -13.54 -10.97
N THR A 199 12.42 -14.47 -11.87
CA THR A 199 11.66 -14.12 -13.07
C THR A 199 10.26 -13.64 -12.70
N MET A 200 9.59 -12.93 -13.61
CA MET A 200 8.19 -12.49 -13.40
C MET A 200 7.27 -13.67 -13.03
N LYS A 201 7.46 -14.83 -13.67
CA LYS A 201 6.66 -16.04 -13.40
C LYS A 201 6.93 -16.58 -11.99
N GLU A 202 8.19 -16.69 -11.58
CA GLU A 202 8.54 -17.16 -10.24
C GLU A 202 8.04 -16.22 -9.15
N ALA A 203 8.22 -14.91 -9.32
CA ALA A 203 7.76 -13.90 -8.38
C ALA A 203 6.23 -13.91 -8.22
N PHE A 204 5.50 -14.06 -9.34
CA PHE A 204 4.04 -14.18 -9.33
C PHE A 204 3.58 -15.44 -8.61
N GLU A 205 4.13 -16.62 -8.96
CA GLU A 205 3.75 -17.89 -8.33
C GLU A 205 4.17 -17.97 -6.86
N HIS A 206 5.30 -17.37 -6.48
CA HIS A 206 5.71 -17.22 -5.08
C HIS A 206 4.69 -16.38 -4.30
N THR A 207 4.37 -15.19 -4.81
CA THR A 207 3.39 -14.28 -4.19
C THR A 207 2.02 -14.93 -4.07
N LYS A 208 1.57 -15.64 -5.11
CA LYS A 208 0.28 -16.35 -5.13
C LYS A 208 0.23 -17.46 -4.08
N ARG A 209 1.28 -18.28 -3.97
CA ARG A 209 1.37 -19.36 -2.97
C ARG A 209 1.33 -18.84 -1.54
N SER A 210 1.93 -17.68 -1.26
CA SER A 210 1.87 -17.04 0.06
C SER A 210 0.51 -16.42 0.40
N ARG A 211 -0.44 -16.35 -0.55
CA ARG A 211 -1.77 -15.75 -0.40
C ARG A 211 -2.94 -16.74 -0.51
N SER A 212 -2.66 -17.99 -0.90
CA SER A 212 -3.67 -19.02 -1.18
C SER A 212 -3.87 -19.97 -0.02
#